data_AF-A0A397HIW3-F1
#
_entry.id   AF-A0A397HIW3-F1
#
_cell.length_a   1.000
_cell.length_b   1.000
_cell.length_c   1.000
_cell.angle_alpha   90.00
_cell.angle_beta   90.00
_cell.angle_gamma   90.00
#
_symmetry.space_group_name_H-M   'P 1'
#
loop_
_entity.id
_entity.type
_entity.pdbx_description
1 polymer ?
#
loop_
_entity_poly.entity_id
_entity_poly.type
_entity_poly.pdbx_seq_one_letter_code
_entity_poly.pdbx_strand_id
1 'polypeptide(L)'
;MAPEKMKDPKRVRYIFKCEIFSFGMLLWELLFQKIPYEDKDIDQIKDHVLKGGREKIIMNCSSQENQTIQNTNVKIIIAAWHHDMYIRASLFDIFLKLQKLATATDYPIDTLPTLNPLGSLHLSQMIESLPIEKSVDELPDPNQRQNIDRVELTE
;
A
#
# COMPACT_ATOMS: atom_id res chain seq x y z
N MET A 1 17.83 0.84 7.92
CA MET A 1 19.18 1.40 7.65
C MET A 1 19.59 1.08 6.21
N ALA A 2 20.32 1.97 5.54
CA ALA A 2 20.75 1.76 4.15
C ALA A 2 21.82 0.66 4.00
N PRO A 3 21.86 -0.10 2.87
CA PRO A 3 22.76 -1.23 2.67
C PRO A 3 24.26 -0.90 2.84
N GLU A 4 24.72 0.22 2.30
CA GLU A 4 26.11 0.66 2.39
C GLU A 4 26.54 0.90 3.84
N LYS A 5 25.62 1.40 4.67
CA LYS A 5 25.88 1.63 6.09
C LYS A 5 25.78 0.35 6.91
N MET A 6 24.92 -0.60 6.53
CA MET A 6 24.86 -1.95 7.10
C MET A 6 26.12 -2.78 6.81
N LYS A 7 26.68 -2.63 5.61
CA LYS A 7 27.85 -3.39 5.16
C LYS A 7 29.10 -3.04 5.97
N ASP A 8 29.34 -1.74 6.18
CA ASP A 8 30.49 -1.27 6.95
C ASP A 8 30.12 -0.06 7.82
N PRO A 9 29.51 -0.30 9.00
CA PRO A 9 29.00 0.77 9.85
C PRO A 9 30.10 1.65 10.44
N LYS A 10 31.35 1.19 10.50
CA LYS A 10 32.47 1.95 11.07
C LYS A 10 33.17 2.82 10.02
N ARG A 11 33.34 2.33 8.80
CA ARG A 11 34.08 3.06 7.75
C ARG A 11 33.19 3.92 6.87
N VAL A 12 31.96 3.50 6.59
CA VAL A 12 31.06 4.27 5.73
C VAL A 12 30.41 5.38 6.54
N ARG A 13 30.70 6.63 6.18
CA ARG A 13 30.02 7.79 6.78
C ARG A 13 28.55 7.78 6.37
N TYR A 14 27.70 8.20 7.30
CA TYR A 14 26.31 8.43 6.99
C TYR A 14 26.19 9.63 6.06
N ILE A 15 25.44 9.49 4.98
CA ILE A 15 25.21 10.58 4.03
C ILE A 15 23.73 10.74 3.74
N PHE A 16 23.35 11.83 3.09
CA PHE A 16 21.97 12.13 2.75
C PHE A 16 21.26 11.03 1.94
N LYS A 17 21.97 10.28 1.09
CA LYS A 17 21.36 9.13 0.37
C LYS A 17 20.90 8.00 1.29
N CYS A 18 21.41 7.91 2.52
CA CYS A 18 20.89 6.99 3.53
C CYS A 18 19.50 7.44 4.04
N GLU A 19 19.26 8.75 4.18
CA GLU A 19 17.93 9.30 4.49
C GLU A 19 16.93 8.96 3.39
N ILE A 20 17.33 9.10 2.12
CA ILE A 20 16.46 8.73 0.99
C ILE A 20 16.04 7.26 1.05
N PHE A 21 16.96 6.37 1.41
CA PHE A 21 16.62 4.95 1.60
C PHE A 21 15.60 4.76 2.72
N SER A 22 15.84 5.38 3.88
CA SER A 22 14.93 5.30 5.03
C SER A 22 13.56 5.88 4.71
N PHE A 23 13.50 6.97 3.94
CA PHE A 23 12.24 7.56 3.46
C PHE A 23 11.47 6.59 2.55
N GLY A 24 12.14 5.86 1.67
CA GLY A 24 11.51 4.82 0.85
C GLY A 24 10.90 3.69 1.69
N MET A 25 11.60 3.25 2.74
CA MET A 25 11.07 2.27 3.69
C MET A 25 9.87 2.80 4.48
N LEU A 26 9.92 4.06 4.93
CA LEU A 26 8.81 4.73 5.62
C LEU A 26 7.58 4.83 4.72
N LEU A 27 7.77 5.22 3.45
CA LEU A 27 6.65 5.32 2.52
C LEU A 27 6.03 3.95 2.23
N TRP A 28 6.83 2.88 2.21
CA TRP A 28 6.30 1.51 2.16
C TRP A 28 5.50 1.17 3.42
N GLU A 29 6.03 1.44 4.62
CA GLU A 29 5.34 1.20 5.88
C GLU A 29 3.97 1.91 5.93
N LEU A 30 3.91 3.17 5.48
CA LEU A 30 2.66 3.93 5.41
C LEU A 30 1.67 3.35 4.39
N LEU A 31 2.16 2.95 3.21
CA LEU A 31 1.30 2.49 2.13
C LEU A 31 0.69 1.11 2.43
N PHE A 32 1.45 0.24 3.09
CA PHE A 32 1.01 -1.12 3.41
C PHE A 32 0.53 -1.30 4.86
N GLN A 33 0.75 -0.29 5.71
CA GLN A 33 0.41 -0.29 7.14
C GLN A 33 0.94 -1.54 7.87
N LYS A 34 2.22 -1.85 7.63
CA LYS A 34 2.90 -3.06 8.13
C LYS A 34 4.28 -2.72 8.66
N ILE A 35 4.71 -3.49 9.65
CA ILE A 35 6.07 -3.43 10.16
C ILE A 35 7.02 -4.03 9.09
N PRO A 36 8.04 -3.28 8.64
CA PRO A 36 9.01 -3.82 7.69
C PRO A 36 9.76 -5.04 8.26
N TYR A 37 9.79 -6.11 7.48
CA TYR A 37 10.45 -7.37 7.73
C TYR A 37 10.01 -8.04 9.04
N GLU A 38 8.72 -7.95 9.36
CA GLU A 38 8.11 -8.48 10.59
C GLU A 38 8.47 -9.95 10.88
N ASP A 39 8.74 -10.75 9.83
CA ASP A 39 9.09 -12.17 9.93
C ASP A 39 10.61 -12.42 10.07
N LYS A 40 11.44 -11.39 10.28
CA LYS A 40 12.91 -11.51 10.32
C LYS A 40 13.51 -10.87 11.57
N ASP A 41 14.51 -11.54 12.13
CA ASP A 41 15.40 -10.91 13.12
C ASP A 41 16.35 -9.90 12.46
N ILE A 42 17.07 -9.13 13.29
CA ILE A 42 17.95 -8.04 12.83
C ILE A 42 19.05 -8.54 11.88
N ASP A 43 19.63 -9.71 12.13
CA ASP A 43 20.71 -10.27 11.32
C ASP A 43 20.17 -10.82 9.99
N GLN A 44 19.00 -11.44 10.01
CA GLN A 44 18.27 -11.88 8.83
C GLN A 44 17.85 -10.69 7.95
N ILE A 45 17.38 -9.59 8.55
CA ILE A 45 17.07 -8.34 7.83
C ILE A 45 18.33 -7.81 7.15
N LYS A 46 19.42 -7.74 7.90
CA LYS A 46 20.71 -7.25 7.38
C LYS A 46 21.15 -8.08 6.18
N ASP A 47 21.18 -9.41 6.32
CA ASP A 47 21.55 -10.32 5.23
C ASP A 47 20.64 -10.21 4.02
N HIS A 48 19.32 -10.11 4.24
CA HIS A 48 18.33 -9.94 3.19
C HIS A 48 18.56 -8.63 2.41
N VAL A 49 18.69 -7.51 3.12
CA VAL A 49 18.88 -6.17 2.52
C VAL A 49 20.21 -6.07 1.77
N LEU A 50 21.28 -6.64 2.33
CA LEU A 50 22.62 -6.70 1.71
C LEU A 50 22.65 -7.56 0.45
N LYS A 51 21.78 -8.57 0.34
CA LYS A 51 21.58 -9.35 -0.89
C LYS A 51 20.68 -8.66 -1.92
N GLY A 52 20.22 -7.44 -1.64
CA GLY A 52 19.31 -6.68 -2.50
C GLY A 52 17.83 -7.00 -2.28
N GLY A 53 17.49 -7.84 -1.31
CA GLY A 53 16.12 -8.14 -0.93
C GLY A 53 15.39 -6.91 -0.41
N ARG A 54 14.10 -6.81 -0.74
CA ARG A 54 13.19 -5.74 -0.32
C ARG A 54 11.85 -6.35 0.05
N GLU A 55 11.05 -5.53 0.70
CA GLU A 55 9.66 -5.84 0.95
C GLU A 55 8.87 -6.12 -0.32
N LYS A 56 7.82 -6.94 -0.16
CA LYS A 56 6.90 -7.23 -1.27
C LYS A 56 5.98 -6.04 -1.50
N ILE A 57 5.73 -5.76 -2.78
CA ILE A 57 4.76 -4.75 -3.22
C ILE A 57 3.62 -5.52 -3.88
N ILE A 58 2.53 -5.71 -3.15
CA ILE A 58 1.33 -6.41 -3.64
C ILE A 58 0.18 -5.41 -3.54
N MET A 59 -0.23 -4.85 -4.69
CA MET A 59 -1.27 -3.84 -4.73
C MET A 59 -2.65 -4.50 -4.83
N ASN A 60 -3.52 -4.21 -3.88
CA ASN A 60 -4.93 -4.61 -3.92
C ASN A 60 -5.77 -3.34 -4.04
N CYS A 61 -6.13 -2.97 -5.26
CA CYS A 61 -6.95 -1.78 -5.48
C CYS A 61 -8.01 -1.98 -6.55
N SER A 62 -9.24 -1.57 -6.24
CA SER A 62 -10.42 -1.74 -7.09
C SER A 62 -10.76 -0.51 -7.94
N SER A 63 -10.27 0.69 -7.61
CA SER A 63 -10.59 1.93 -8.33
C SER A 63 -9.38 2.56 -9.05
N GLN A 64 -9.63 3.24 -10.17
CA GLN A 64 -8.61 3.81 -11.05
C GLN A 64 -7.82 4.97 -10.42
N GLU A 65 -8.48 5.83 -9.63
CA GLU A 65 -7.84 6.94 -8.92
C GLU A 65 -6.86 6.44 -7.86
N ASN A 66 -7.33 5.52 -7.01
CA ASN A 66 -6.49 4.90 -6.00
C ASN A 66 -5.31 4.15 -6.64
N GLN A 67 -5.51 3.53 -7.80
CA GLN A 67 -4.43 2.89 -8.55
C GLN A 67 -3.35 3.89 -9.01
N THR A 68 -3.72 5.13 -9.38
CA THR A 68 -2.75 6.16 -9.79
C THR A 68 -1.91 6.65 -8.61
N ILE A 69 -2.55 6.92 -7.47
CA ILE A 69 -1.89 7.31 -6.22
C ILE A 69 -0.92 6.21 -5.78
N GLN A 70 -1.42 4.97 -5.72
CA GLN A 70 -0.66 3.80 -5.36
C GLN A 70 0.54 3.56 -6.27
N ASN A 71 0.35 3.57 -7.59
CA ASN A 71 1.43 3.38 -8.55
C ASN A 71 2.50 4.47 -8.46
N THR A 72 2.10 5.72 -8.19
CA THR A 72 3.04 6.82 -8.03
C THR A 72 3.89 6.65 -6.77
N ASN A 73 3.27 6.30 -5.63
CA ASN A 73 3.98 6.00 -4.40
C ASN A 73 4.92 4.79 -4.54
N VAL A 74 4.47 3.72 -5.20
CA VAL A 74 5.32 2.55 -5.51
C VAL A 74 6.56 2.94 -6.32
N LYS A 75 6.40 3.80 -7.34
CA LYS A 75 7.54 4.30 -8.13
C LYS A 75 8.53 5.09 -7.26
N ILE A 76 8.03 5.89 -6.32
CA ILE A 76 8.86 6.64 -5.38
C ILE A 76 9.62 5.68 -4.46
N ILE A 77 8.92 4.72 -3.85
CA ILE A 77 9.51 3.69 -2.98
C ILE A 77 10.66 2.99 -3.71
N ILE A 78 10.40 2.47 -4.92
CA ILE A 78 11.39 1.77 -5.75
C ILE A 78 12.62 2.63 -6.04
N ALA A 79 12.41 3.90 -6.40
CA ALA A 79 13.50 4.83 -6.68
C ALA A 79 14.28 5.25 -5.43
N ALA A 80 13.65 5.26 -4.25
CA ALA A 80 14.25 5.72 -3.00
C ALA A 80 15.07 4.62 -2.31
N TRP A 81 14.57 3.38 -2.25
CA TRP A 81 15.21 2.27 -1.54
C TRP A 81 16.17 1.43 -2.40
N HIS A 82 16.67 2.00 -3.50
CA HIS A 82 17.58 1.32 -4.41
C HIS A 82 18.86 0.85 -3.67
N HIS A 83 19.41 -0.30 -4.08
CA HIS A 83 20.60 -0.87 -3.44
C HIS A 83 21.82 0.06 -3.58
N ASP A 84 22.15 0.44 -4.82
CA ASP A 84 23.16 1.47 -5.11
C ASP A 84 22.64 2.87 -4.71
N MET A 85 23.43 3.56 -3.88
CA MET A 85 23.16 4.90 -3.36
C MET A 85 23.23 6.01 -4.41
N TYR A 86 24.02 5.85 -5.48
CA TYR A 86 24.21 6.89 -6.49
C TYR A 86 22.99 7.05 -7.40
N ILE A 87 22.23 5.95 -7.58
CA ILE A 87 21.06 5.94 -8.46
C ILE A 87 19.73 6.13 -7.71
N ARG A 88 19.76 6.21 -6.37
CA ARG A 88 18.57 6.59 -5.59
C ARG A 88 18.09 7.96 -6.04
N ALA A 89 16.77 8.17 -6.05
CA ALA A 89 16.15 9.45 -6.38
C ALA A 89 16.73 10.60 -5.53
N SER A 90 16.69 11.82 -6.06
CA SER A 90 16.94 13.02 -5.25
C SER A 90 15.70 13.35 -4.42
N LEU A 91 15.87 14.05 -3.29
CA LEU A 91 14.73 14.57 -2.53
C LEU A 91 13.84 15.46 -3.39
N PHE A 92 14.43 16.24 -4.29
CA PHE A 92 13.71 17.12 -5.20
C PHE A 92 12.81 16.34 -6.18
N ASP A 93 13.32 15.25 -6.76
CA ASP A 93 12.51 14.39 -7.65
C ASP A 93 11.35 13.73 -6.90
N ILE A 94 11.60 13.30 -5.67
CA ILE A 94 10.56 12.74 -4.78
C ILE A 94 9.50 13.82 -4.50
N PHE A 95 9.92 15.02 -4.10
CA PHE A 95 9.04 16.14 -3.82
C PHE A 95 8.16 16.49 -5.03
N LEU A 96 8.75 16.64 -6.22
CA LEU A 96 7.99 16.96 -7.43
C LEU A 96 6.95 15.89 -7.77
N LYS A 97 7.28 14.60 -7.60
CA LYS A 97 6.33 13.50 -7.82
C LYS A 97 5.18 13.54 -6.82
N LEU A 98 5.46 13.80 -5.55
CA LEU A 98 4.45 13.91 -4.50
C LEU A 98 3.57 15.15 -4.69
N GLN A 99 4.17 16.30 -5.01
CA GLN A 99 3.44 17.54 -5.26
C GLN A 99 2.50 17.38 -6.44
N LYS A 100 2.99 16.83 -7.57
CA LYS A 100 2.16 16.57 -8.74
C LYS A 100 0.98 15.65 -8.40
N LEU A 101 1.21 14.64 -7.56
CA LEU A 101 0.16 13.74 -7.13
C LEU A 101 -0.89 14.47 -6.28
N ALA A 102 -0.45 15.23 -5.28
CA ALA A 102 -1.31 15.98 -4.38
C ALA A 102 -2.16 17.04 -5.11
N THR A 103 -1.63 17.67 -6.16
CA THR A 103 -2.38 18.65 -6.97
C THR A 103 -3.31 18.01 -8.00
N ALA A 104 -3.07 16.75 -8.38
CA ALA A 104 -3.88 16.04 -9.36
C ALA A 104 -5.10 15.36 -8.73
N THR A 105 -4.98 14.97 -7.47
CA THR A 105 -6.12 14.64 -6.62
C THR A 105 -6.73 15.96 -6.17
N ASP A 106 -8.01 16.23 -6.48
CA ASP A 106 -8.72 17.47 -6.09
C ASP A 106 -9.04 17.45 -4.58
N TYR A 107 -8.06 17.04 -3.76
CA TYR A 107 -8.17 16.84 -2.34
C TYR A 107 -8.03 18.22 -1.68
N PRO A 108 -9.04 18.70 -0.95
CA PRO A 108 -8.95 20.00 -0.29
C PRO A 108 -7.82 19.95 0.74
N ILE A 109 -6.75 20.69 0.46
CA ILE A 109 -5.54 20.80 1.31
C ILE A 109 -5.89 21.26 2.74
N ASP A 110 -7.05 21.91 2.91
CA ASP A 110 -7.57 22.37 4.22
C ASP A 110 -8.22 21.28 5.08
N THR A 111 -8.43 20.07 4.56
CA THR A 111 -8.81 18.93 5.40
C THR A 111 -7.56 18.21 5.89
N LEU A 112 -6.84 18.84 6.80
CA LEU A 112 -5.84 18.15 7.61
C LEU A 112 -6.52 16.89 8.19
N PRO A 113 -5.96 15.68 8.04
CA PRO A 113 -6.53 14.51 8.67
C PRO A 113 -6.53 14.73 10.18
N THR A 114 -7.69 15.06 10.72
CA THR A 114 -7.87 15.24 12.16
C THR A 114 -7.75 13.88 12.80
N LEU A 115 -6.82 13.76 13.73
CA LEU A 115 -6.81 12.67 14.68
C LEU A 115 -8.10 12.80 15.49
N ASN A 116 -8.87 11.71 15.59
CA ASN A 116 -9.93 11.69 16.58
C ASN A 116 -9.31 11.77 17.99
N PRO A 117 -10.10 12.06 19.04
CA PRO A 117 -9.59 12.13 20.41
C PRO A 117 -8.89 10.86 20.92
N LEU A 118 -9.02 9.74 20.20
CA LEU A 118 -8.37 8.45 20.46
C LEU A 118 -7.09 8.22 19.64
N GLY A 119 -6.65 9.19 18.83
CA GLY A 119 -5.41 9.10 18.04
C GLY A 119 -5.52 8.30 16.74
N SER A 120 -6.74 8.00 16.27
CA SER A 120 -6.97 7.35 14.97
C SER A 120 -7.26 8.37 13.87
N LEU A 121 -6.81 8.08 12.65
CA LEU A 121 -7.02 8.94 11.48
C LEU A 121 -8.47 8.81 10.96
N HIS A 122 -9.13 9.96 10.76
CA HIS A 122 -10.49 10.01 10.19
C HIS A 122 -10.60 9.42 8.77
N LEU A 123 -9.47 9.23 8.06
CA LEU A 123 -9.42 8.59 6.74
C LEU A 123 -10.05 7.19 6.72
N SER A 124 -10.04 6.48 7.86
CA SER A 124 -10.64 5.16 8.01
C SER A 124 -12.16 5.17 7.79
N GLN A 125 -12.85 6.28 8.06
CA GLN A 125 -14.32 6.37 8.00
C GLN A 125 -14.85 6.64 6.59
N MET A 126 -14.02 7.17 5.68
CA MET A 126 -14.39 7.38 4.28
C MET A 126 -14.34 6.09 3.45
N ILE A 127 -13.61 5.07 3.90
CA ILE A 127 -13.55 3.76 3.22
C ILE A 127 -14.80 2.92 3.51
N GLU A 128 -15.44 3.13 4.68
CA GLU A 128 -16.65 2.40 5.09
C GLU A 128 -17.95 2.90 4.42
N SER A 129 -17.95 4.10 3.82
CA SER A 129 -19.17 4.73 3.30
C SER A 129 -19.45 4.50 1.80
N LEU A 130 -18.63 3.70 1.10
CA LEU A 130 -18.98 3.25 -0.25
C LEU A 130 -20.17 2.28 -0.14
N PRO A 131 -21.34 2.58 -0.74
CA PRO A 131 -22.48 1.66 -0.69
C PRO A 131 -22.09 0.38 -1.43
N ILE A 132 -22.21 -0.75 -0.74
CA ILE A 132 -22.31 -2.04 -1.40
C ILE A 132 -23.55 -1.95 -2.29
N GLU A 133 -23.35 -1.81 -3.61
CA GLU A 133 -24.43 -2.00 -4.57
C GLU A 133 -25.02 -3.38 -4.32
N LYS A 134 -26.23 -3.39 -3.77
CA LYS A 134 -27.07 -4.58 -3.73
C LYS A 134 -27.36 -4.97 -5.17
N SER A 135 -26.71 -6.03 -5.65
CA SER A 135 -27.21 -6.81 -6.77
C SER A 135 -27.70 -8.17 -6.26
N VAL A 136 -28.84 -8.52 -6.83
CA VAL A 136 -29.75 -9.61 -6.51
C VAL A 136 -29.12 -10.95 -6.83
N ASP A 137 -29.29 -11.93 -5.93
CA ASP A 137 -29.67 -13.30 -6.27
C ASP A 137 -29.95 -14.07 -4.96
N GLU A 138 -31.23 -14.10 -4.57
CA GLU A 138 -31.75 -15.09 -3.63
C GLU A 138 -31.66 -16.47 -4.30
N LEU A 139 -30.82 -17.34 -3.75
CA LEU A 139 -30.81 -18.77 -4.09
C LEU A 139 -31.98 -19.44 -3.37
N PRO A 140 -32.89 -20.16 -4.05
CA PRO A 140 -34.02 -20.79 -3.36
C PRO A 140 -33.58 -22.01 -2.54
N ASP A 141 -34.17 -22.15 -1.35
CA ASP A 141 -33.93 -23.21 -0.36
C ASP A 141 -34.33 -24.61 -0.92
N PRO A 142 -33.49 -25.67 -0.80
CA PRO A 142 -33.75 -26.95 -1.46
C PRO A 142 -34.78 -27.87 -0.81
N ASN A 143 -35.54 -27.44 0.21
CA ASN A 143 -36.41 -28.34 0.98
C ASN A 143 -37.85 -27.88 1.14
N GLN A 144 -38.61 -27.85 0.04
CA GLN A 144 -40.07 -28.08 0.09
C GLN A 144 -40.51 -29.00 -1.06
N ARG A 145 -40.62 -30.30 -0.76
CA ARG A 145 -41.39 -31.27 -1.56
C ARG A 145 -42.81 -31.32 -1.01
N GLN A 146 -43.81 -31.23 -1.89
CA GLN A 146 -45.07 -32.00 -1.91
C GLN A 146 -45.78 -31.66 -3.25
N ASN A 147 -45.87 -32.61 -4.21
CA ASN A 147 -47.09 -33.36 -4.58
C ASN A 147 -48.32 -32.45 -4.59
N ILE A 148 -49.09 -32.22 -5.67
CA ILE A 148 -49.93 -33.11 -6.51
C ILE A 148 -50.30 -32.23 -7.75
N ASP A 149 -50.41 -32.63 -9.01
CA ASP A 149 -51.43 -33.50 -9.61
C ASP A 149 -51.10 -33.80 -11.08
N ARG A 150 -51.44 -35.02 -11.51
CA ARG A 150 -51.60 -35.42 -12.91
C ARG A 150 -52.90 -34.81 -13.45
N VAL A 151 -52.89 -34.25 -14.66
CA VAL A 151 -53.94 -34.51 -15.67
C VAL A 151 -53.29 -34.47 -17.07
N GLU A 152 -53.58 -35.52 -17.84
CA GLU A 152 -53.28 -35.70 -19.26
C GLU A 152 -53.91 -34.60 -20.14
N LEU A 153 -53.42 -34.47 -21.38
CA LEU A 153 -54.20 -34.58 -22.63
C LEU A 153 -53.33 -34.11 -23.82
N THR A 154 -53.08 -35.06 -24.74
CA THR A 154 -53.19 -35.01 -26.24
C THR A 154 -52.97 -33.66 -26.95
N GLU A 155 -52.25 -33.54 -28.07
CA GLU A 155 -51.96 -34.45 -29.21
C GLU A 155 -50.53 -34.22 -29.75
#